data_AF-A0A2R6J5D4-F1
#
_entry.id   AF-A0A2R6J5D4-F1
#
_cell.length_a   1.000
_cell.length_b   1.000
_cell.length_c   1.000
_cell.angle_alpha   90.00
_cell.angle_beta   90.00
_cell.angle_gamma   90.00
#
_symmetry.space_group_name_H-M   'P 1'
#
loop_
_entity.id
_entity.type
_entity.pdbx_description
1 polymer ?
#
loop_
_entity_poly.entity_id
_entity_poly.type
_entity_poly.pdbx_seq_one_letter_code
_entity_poly.pdbx_strand_id
1 'polypeptide(L)' 'ANRGEEISEDVLESERAVVWQQAENRLHAQKGLLTFLLDAL' A
#
# COMPACT_ATOMS: atom_id res chain seq x y z
N ALA A 1 -2.55 0.81 11.42
CA ALA A 1 -3.01 -0.47 11.96
C ALA A 1 -2.74 -0.49 13.45
N ASN A 2 -3.70 -0.93 14.26
CA ASN A 2 -3.54 -1.02 15.72
C ASN A 2 -2.83 -2.34 16.07
N ARG A 3 -1.52 -2.25 16.37
CA ARG A 3 -0.71 -3.41 16.77
C ARG A 3 -1.26 -4.02 18.06
N GLY A 4 -1.33 -5.35 18.11
CA GLY A 4 -1.83 -6.11 19.25
C GLY A 4 -3.36 -6.28 19.29
N GLU A 5 -4.11 -5.59 18.43
CA GLU A 5 -5.57 -5.74 18.32
C GLU A 5 -5.95 -6.41 16.99
N GLU A 6 -5.76 -5.72 15.87
CA GLU A 6 -6.14 -6.21 14.53
C GLU A 6 -4.99 -6.89 13.79
N ILE A 7 -3.76 -6.69 14.26
CA ILE A 7 -2.56 -7.34 13.74
C ILE A 7 -1.51 -7.48 14.85
N SER A 8 -0.87 -8.64 14.95
CA SER A 8 0.24 -8.80 15.89
C SER A 8 1.49 -8.07 15.38
N GLU A 9 2.33 -7.63 16.31
CA GLU A 9 3.59 -6.97 15.98
C GLU A 9 4.50 -7.88 15.14
N ASP A 10 4.62 -9.15 15.54
CA ASP A 10 5.44 -10.15 14.84
C ASP A 10 5.02 -10.35 13.38
N VAL A 11 3.71 -10.28 13.08
CA VAL A 11 3.22 -10.41 11.70
C VAL A 11 3.55 -9.16 10.90
N LEU A 12 3.37 -7.97 11.49
CA LEU A 12 3.61 -6.69 10.82
C LEU A 12 5.10 -6.45 10.50
N GLU A 13 6.00 -7.00 11.32
CA GLU A 13 7.45 -6.92 11.14
C GLU A 13 8.07 -8.17 10.48
N SER A 14 7.26 -9.16 10.11
CA SER A 14 7.77 -10.41 9.51
C SER A 14 8.41 -10.18 8.14
N GLU A 15 9.32 -11.07 7.72
CA GLU A 15 9.87 -11.08 6.35
C GLU A 15 8.81 -11.24 5.26
N ARG A 16 7.61 -11.73 5.62
CA ARG A 16 6.47 -11.87 4.71
C ARG A 16 5.58 -10.63 4.68
N ALA A 17 5.86 -9.60 5.48
CA ALA A 17 5.09 -8.38 5.52
C ALA A 17 5.32 -7.57 4.24
N VAL A 18 4.23 -7.34 3.51
CA VAL A 18 4.24 -6.56 2.25
C VAL A 18 3.55 -5.21 2.38
N VAL A 19 3.11 -4.85 3.59
CA VAL A 19 2.30 -3.64 3.84
C VAL A 19 3.02 -2.35 3.41
N TRP A 20 4.35 -2.31 3.53
CA TRP A 20 5.17 -1.17 3.13
C TRP A 20 5.16 -0.99 1.61
N GLN A 21 5.37 -2.08 0.86
CA GLN A 21 5.23 -2.09 -0.59
C GLN A 21 3.79 -1.75 -1.02
N GLN A 22 2.79 -2.26 -0.29
CA GLN A 22 1.39 -1.95 -0.54
C GLN A 22 1.09 -0.45 -0.38
N ALA A 23 1.66 0.17 0.64
CA ALA A 23 1.54 1.61 0.88
C ALA A 23 2.24 2.43 -0.21
N GLU A 24 3.46 2.07 -0.62
CA GLU A 24 4.19 2.71 -1.72
C GLU A 24 3.43 2.60 -3.05
N ASN A 25 2.87 1.42 -3.33
CA ASN A 25 2.10 1.17 -4.55
C ASN A 25 0.90 2.09 -4.72
N ARG A 26 0.41 2.74 -3.65
CA ARG A 26 -0.60 3.79 -3.77
C ARG A 26 -0.14 4.95 -4.66
N LEU A 27 1.11 5.40 -4.52
CA LEU A 27 1.66 6.48 -5.36
C LEU A 27 1.68 6.07 -6.83
N HIS A 28 2.16 4.86 -7.11
CA HIS A 28 2.25 4.36 -8.49
C HIS A 28 0.87 4.16 -9.11
N ALA A 29 -0.07 3.56 -8.38
CA ALA A 29 -1.44 3.37 -8.85
C ALA A 29 -2.13 4.71 -9.11
N GLN A 30 -1.96 5.69 -8.22
CA GLN A 30 -2.54 7.02 -8.39
C GLN A 30 -1.92 7.79 -9.56
N LYS A 31 -0.60 7.69 -9.78
CA LYS A 31 0.04 8.25 -10.99
C LYS A 31 -0.54 7.64 -12.25
N GLY A 32 -0.65 6.31 -12.30
CA GLY A 32 -1.25 5.62 -13.45
C GLY A 32 -2.70 6.03 -13.69
N LEU A 33 -3.50 6.16 -12.62
CA LEU A 33 -4.87 6.64 -12.70
C LEU A 33 -4.96 8.07 -13.23
N LEU A 34 -4.11 8.98 -12.72
CA LEU A 34 -4.11 10.37 -13.19
C LEU A 34 -3.71 10.47 -14.66
N THR A 35 -2.67 9.76 -15.09
CA THR A 35 -2.29 9.68 -16.51
C THR A 35 -3.46 9.17 -17.35
N PHE A 36 -4.10 8.08 -16.95
CA PHE A 36 -5.27 7.56 -17.66
C PHE A 36 -6.41 8.58 -17.78
N LEU A 37 -6.74 9.29 -16.70
CA LEU A 37 -7.85 10.25 -16.70
C LEU A 37 -7.53 11.53 -17.47
N LEU A 38 -6.26 11.98 -17.44
CA LEU A 38 -5.83 13.20 -18.13
C LEU A 38 -5.58 12.96 -19.63
N ASP A 39 -5.15 11.76 -20.02
CA ASP A 39 -4.95 11.38 -21.43
C ASP A 39 -6.25 10.91 -22.11
N ALA A 40 -7.28 10.53 -21.33
CA ALA A 40 -8.59 10.13 -21.86
C ALA A 40 -9.57 11.30 -22.12
N LEU A 41 -9.20 12.53 -21.73
CA LEU A 41 -9.91 13.78 -22.00
C LEU A 41 -9.26 14.54 -23.17
#